data_AF-A0A3P6S787-F1
#
_entry.id   AF-A0A3P6S787-F1
#
_cell.length_a   1.000
_cell.length_b   1.000
_cell.length_c   1.000
_cell.angle_alpha   90.00
_cell.angle_beta   90.00
_cell.angle_gamma   90.00
#
_symmetry.space_group_name_H-M   'P 1'
#
loop_
_entity.id
_entity.type
_entity.pdbx_description
1 polymer ?
#
loop_
_entity_poly.entity_id
_entity_poly.type
_entity_poly.pdbx_seq_one_letter_code
_entity_poly.pdbx_strand_id
1 'polypeptide(L)'
;MTAQPYMSNDHFIWTTDKPDAELIEPDILASIDKNWLNFNLQKDYPPQSHTFTLYNHGDHAFAFSISTSDNYAYFVSQVQGVVFGRQLHALPFVRTTNSTTITVYRRPTSAFKADEDYPYIKRTEFPRKDRLFIYLAPVFHWKTQPTSSFNHAMPYEKLRICLNYTAQSSHEGPNFSLQRERNGWNTWQAHFRKARN
;
A
#
# COMPACT_ATOMS: atom_id res chain seq x y z
N MET A 1 -22.27 39.30 -25.56
CA MET A 1 -20.83 39.61 -25.59
C MET A 1 -20.13 38.50 -24.82
N THR A 2 -19.42 37.60 -25.50
CA THR A 2 -18.67 36.51 -24.87
C THR A 2 -17.33 37.06 -24.39
N ALA A 3 -17.09 37.04 -23.09
CA ALA A 3 -15.81 37.48 -22.51
C ALA A 3 -14.70 36.53 -22.99
N GLN A 4 -13.57 37.08 -23.43
CA GLN A 4 -12.42 36.25 -23.79
C GLN A 4 -11.82 35.59 -22.53
N PRO A 5 -11.44 34.30 -22.59
CA PRO A 5 -10.85 33.60 -21.45
C PRO A 5 -9.51 34.26 -21.07
N TYR A 6 -9.39 34.62 -19.80
CA TYR A 6 -8.19 35.22 -19.23
C TYR A 6 -7.36 34.12 -18.54
N MET A 7 -6.11 33.95 -18.97
CA MET A 7 -5.18 33.07 -18.27
C MET A 7 -4.59 33.82 -17.07
N SER A 8 -4.96 33.42 -15.85
CA SER A 8 -4.17 33.83 -14.68
C SER A 8 -2.88 33.00 -14.61
N ASN A 9 -1.84 33.55 -13.98
CA ASN A 9 -0.52 32.92 -13.84
C ASN A 9 -0.53 31.56 -13.10
N ASP A 10 -1.69 31.11 -12.61
CA ASP A 10 -1.87 29.89 -11.83
C ASP A 10 -2.45 28.71 -12.64
N HIS A 11 -2.42 28.77 -13.98
CA HIS A 11 -2.94 27.71 -14.87
C HIS A 11 -4.44 27.38 -14.70
N PHE A 12 -5.23 28.23 -14.05
CA PHE A 12 -6.69 28.06 -13.98
C PHE A 12 -7.37 28.82 -15.13
N ILE A 13 -8.17 28.10 -15.92
CA ILE A 13 -9.04 28.68 -16.95
C ILE A 13 -10.39 28.97 -16.30
N TRP A 14 -10.70 30.25 -16.11
CA TRP A 14 -12.01 30.68 -15.65
C TRP A 14 -12.92 30.83 -16.88
N THR A 15 -13.83 29.89 -17.10
CA THR A 15 -14.92 30.04 -18.10
C THR A 15 -16.27 30.11 -17.40
N THR A 16 -17.12 31.04 -17.84
CA THR A 16 -18.49 31.23 -17.31
C THR A 16 -19.41 30.04 -17.54
N ASP A 17 -19.07 29.17 -18.48
CA ASP A 17 -20.01 28.16 -18.98
C ASP A 17 -19.82 26.78 -18.33
N LYS A 18 -18.67 26.55 -17.66
CA LYS A 18 -18.37 25.36 -16.84
C LYS A 18 -17.29 25.71 -15.79
N PRO A 19 -17.67 26.10 -14.56
CA PRO A 19 -16.71 26.48 -13.52
C PRO A 19 -15.94 25.31 -12.89
N ASP A 20 -16.30 24.07 -13.21
CA ASP A 20 -15.66 22.90 -12.62
C ASP A 20 -14.64 22.34 -13.61
N ALA A 21 -13.42 22.87 -13.57
CA ALA A 21 -12.28 22.02 -13.87
C ALA A 21 -12.32 20.92 -12.79
N GLU A 22 -12.95 19.79 -13.09
CA GLU A 22 -12.82 18.59 -12.27
C GLU A 22 -11.32 18.44 -12.01
N LEU A 23 -10.92 18.51 -10.75
CA LEU A 23 -9.56 18.18 -10.37
C LEU A 23 -9.40 16.70 -10.74
N ILE A 24 -8.84 16.44 -11.92
CA ILE A 24 -8.60 15.06 -12.38
C ILE A 24 -7.47 14.56 -11.47
N GLU A 25 -7.85 13.96 -10.35
CA GLU A 25 -6.92 13.25 -9.51
C GLU A 25 -6.28 12.15 -10.37
N PRO A 26 -4.94 12.06 -10.37
CA PRO A 26 -4.28 11.08 -11.22
C PRO A 26 -4.65 9.67 -10.75
N ASP A 27 -5.12 8.86 -11.69
CA ASP A 27 -5.46 7.46 -11.43
C ASP A 27 -4.27 6.72 -10.82
N ILE A 28 -4.48 6.15 -9.63
CA ILE A 28 -3.47 5.33 -8.98
C ILE A 28 -3.52 3.94 -9.60
N LEU A 29 -2.56 3.62 -10.45
CA LEU A 29 -2.41 2.29 -11.06
C LEU A 29 -1.34 1.48 -10.31
N ALA A 30 -1.75 0.82 -9.22
CA ALA A 30 -0.85 0.09 -8.34
C ALA A 30 -1.23 -1.39 -8.19
N SER A 31 -0.22 -2.24 -7.99
CA SER A 31 -0.41 -3.66 -7.68
C SER A 31 0.65 -4.23 -6.77
N ILE A 32 0.35 -5.36 -6.14
CA ILE A 32 1.30 -6.15 -5.37
C ILE A 32 1.54 -7.53 -5.99
N ASP A 33 2.76 -8.05 -5.87
CA ASP A 33 3.13 -9.40 -6.35
C ASP A 33 2.59 -10.53 -5.46
N LYS A 34 2.26 -10.25 -4.20
CA LYS A 34 1.81 -11.24 -3.21
C LYS A 34 0.71 -10.63 -2.36
N ASN A 35 -0.46 -11.26 -2.33
CA ASN A 35 -1.57 -10.87 -1.46
C ASN A 35 -1.81 -11.85 -0.31
N TRP A 36 -0.93 -12.83 -0.17
CA TRP A 36 -0.98 -13.84 0.88
C TRP A 36 0.43 -14.17 1.37
N LEU A 37 0.69 -13.91 2.66
CA LEU A 37 1.94 -14.21 3.34
C LEU A 37 1.66 -15.22 4.47
N ASN A 38 2.29 -16.39 4.42
CA ASN A 38 2.12 -17.41 5.45
C ASN A 38 3.23 -17.31 6.49
N PHE A 39 2.85 -17.23 7.76
CA PHE A 39 3.77 -17.22 8.88
C PHE A 39 3.54 -18.45 9.75
N ASN A 40 4.63 -19.07 10.18
CA ASN A 40 4.67 -20.22 11.04
C ASN A 40 4.96 -19.83 12.48
N LEU A 41 4.83 -20.82 13.37
CA LEU A 41 5.27 -20.70 14.74
C LEU A 41 6.80 -20.55 14.77
N GLN A 42 7.26 -19.32 14.93
CA GLN A 42 8.65 -18.99 15.20
C GLN A 42 8.79 -18.64 16.69
N LYS A 43 9.39 -19.53 17.48
CA LYS A 43 9.57 -19.31 18.92
C LYS A 43 10.69 -18.33 19.21
N ASP A 44 11.85 -18.59 18.62
CA ASP A 44 13.10 -17.90 18.92
C ASP A 44 13.49 -16.93 17.81
N TYR A 45 14.44 -16.06 18.11
CA TYR A 45 15.05 -15.17 17.13
C TYR A 45 15.85 -15.98 16.09
N PRO A 46 15.98 -15.48 14.84
CA PRO A 46 15.44 -14.23 14.30
C PRO A 46 13.95 -14.30 13.94
N PRO A 47 13.25 -13.15 13.82
CA PRO A 47 11.87 -13.09 13.35
C PRO A 47 11.72 -13.70 11.94
N GLN A 48 10.61 -14.40 11.71
CA GLN A 48 10.25 -14.85 10.37
C GLN A 48 9.90 -13.63 9.50
N SER A 49 10.41 -13.61 8.28
CA SER A 49 10.22 -12.49 7.35
C SER A 49 9.74 -12.97 5.98
N HIS A 50 8.90 -12.15 5.35
CA HIS A 50 8.47 -12.30 3.98
C HIS A 50 8.48 -10.96 3.27
N THR A 51 8.82 -10.97 1.99
CA THR A 51 8.83 -9.77 1.15
C THR A 51 7.65 -9.76 0.20
N PHE A 52 7.13 -8.57 -0.08
CA PHE A 52 6.26 -8.31 -1.22
C PHE A 52 6.74 -7.05 -1.95
N THR A 53 6.38 -6.93 -3.21
CA THR A 53 6.75 -5.83 -4.08
C THR A 53 5.50 -5.05 -4.45
N LEU A 54 5.53 -3.74 -4.20
CA LEU A 54 4.50 -2.79 -4.63
C LEU A 54 4.98 -2.13 -5.93
N TYR A 55 4.16 -2.21 -6.96
CA TYR A 55 4.44 -1.66 -8.29
C TYR A 55 3.54 -0.48 -8.59
N ASN A 56 4.13 0.51 -9.27
CA ASN A 56 3.46 1.60 -9.93
C ASN A 56 3.48 1.36 -11.44
N HIS A 57 2.29 1.20 -12.02
CA HIS A 57 2.07 1.05 -13.46
C HIS A 57 1.67 2.36 -14.13
N GLY A 58 1.37 3.38 -13.33
CA GLY A 58 0.96 4.69 -13.79
C GLY A 58 2.13 5.61 -14.09
N ASP A 59 1.78 6.78 -14.63
CA ASP A 59 2.74 7.81 -15.01
C ASP A 59 3.15 8.69 -13.83
N HIS A 60 2.23 8.88 -12.87
CA HIS A 60 2.42 9.72 -11.69
C HIS A 60 2.91 8.94 -10.48
N ALA A 61 3.64 9.62 -9.60
CA ALA A 61 4.07 9.04 -8.34
C ALA A 61 2.90 8.96 -7.34
N PHE A 62 2.93 7.97 -6.46
CA PHE A 62 2.01 7.87 -5.34
C PHE A 62 2.76 7.63 -4.04
N ALA A 63 2.18 8.12 -2.94
CA ALA A 63 2.59 7.82 -1.59
C ALA A 63 1.87 6.57 -1.11
N PHE A 64 2.55 5.77 -0.29
CA PHE A 64 1.94 4.64 0.40
C PHE A 64 2.10 4.77 1.92
N SER A 65 1.12 4.24 2.64
CA SER A 65 1.14 4.08 4.09
C SER A 65 0.64 2.69 4.46
N ILE A 66 1.41 1.96 5.26
CA ILE A 66 1.13 0.58 5.64
C ILE A 66 0.59 0.52 7.06
N SER A 67 -0.47 -0.26 7.24
CA SER A 67 -1.05 -0.55 8.55
C SER A 67 -1.39 -2.03 8.63
N THR A 68 -1.21 -2.63 9.80
CA THR A 68 -1.62 -4.02 10.04
C THR A 68 -2.75 -4.08 11.05
N SER A 69 -3.59 -5.11 10.98
CA SER A 69 -4.63 -5.34 12.00
C SER A 69 -4.05 -5.73 13.36
N ASP A 70 -2.78 -6.15 13.40
CA ASP A 70 -2.06 -6.51 14.62
C ASP A 70 -0.63 -5.98 14.57
N ASN A 71 -0.48 -4.67 14.85
CA ASN A 71 0.81 -3.97 14.83
C ASN A 71 1.78 -4.43 15.94
N TYR A 72 1.29 -5.23 16.89
CA TYR A 72 2.15 -5.82 17.91
C TYR A 72 2.84 -7.08 17.38
N ALA A 73 2.07 -7.95 16.71
CA ALA A 73 2.59 -9.20 16.14
C ALA A 73 3.41 -8.99 14.86
N TYR A 74 3.11 -7.98 14.05
CA TYR A 74 3.76 -7.73 12.77
C TYR A 74 4.41 -6.35 12.71
N PHE A 75 5.57 -6.28 12.07
CA PHE A 75 6.26 -5.03 11.77
C PHE A 75 6.79 -5.05 10.33
N VAL A 76 6.93 -3.88 9.73
CA VAL A 76 7.34 -3.73 8.33
C VAL A 76 8.63 -2.93 8.23
N SER A 77 9.45 -3.22 7.22
CA SER A 77 10.72 -2.49 6.99
C SER A 77 10.51 -1.02 6.68
N GLN A 78 9.35 -0.66 6.12
CA GLN A 78 9.01 0.71 5.74
C GLN A 78 7.50 0.91 5.91
N VAL A 79 7.10 1.86 6.75
CA VAL A 79 5.67 2.17 6.99
C VAL A 79 5.15 3.13 5.91
N GLN A 80 5.96 4.09 5.48
CA GLN A 80 5.59 5.10 4.50
C GLN A 80 6.68 5.31 3.46
N GLY A 81 6.28 5.69 2.24
CA GLY A 81 7.21 6.01 1.17
C GLY A 81 6.50 6.49 -0.08
N VAL A 82 7.28 6.73 -1.14
CA VAL A 82 6.78 7.09 -2.47
C VAL A 82 7.23 6.02 -3.47
N VAL A 83 6.33 5.64 -4.38
CA VAL A 83 6.68 4.84 -5.56
C VAL A 83 6.50 5.71 -6.79
N PHE A 84 7.61 5.92 -7.52
CA PHE A 84 7.61 6.80 -8.67
C PHE A 84 6.95 6.17 -9.88
N GLY A 85 6.21 6.98 -10.64
CA GLY A 85 5.62 6.56 -11.92
C GLY A 85 6.61 6.66 -13.07
N ARG A 86 6.19 6.22 -14.26
CA ARG A 86 7.03 6.14 -15.45
C ARG A 86 7.62 7.48 -15.90
N GLN A 87 6.95 8.61 -15.65
CA GLN A 87 7.45 9.92 -16.09
C GLN A 87 8.82 10.26 -15.51
N LEU A 88 9.11 9.85 -14.27
CA LEU A 88 10.40 10.11 -13.64
C LEU A 88 11.50 9.16 -14.12
N HIS A 89 11.15 7.98 -14.63
CA HIS A 89 12.10 7.05 -15.27
C HIS A 89 12.61 7.56 -16.62
N ALA A 90 11.83 8.40 -17.30
CA ALA A 90 12.23 8.99 -18.57
C ALA A 90 13.34 10.05 -18.41
N LEU A 91 13.63 10.50 -17.18
CA LEU A 91 14.70 11.46 -16.92
C LEU A 91 16.06 10.74 -16.87
N PRO A 92 17.00 11.03 -17.79
CA PRO A 92 18.23 10.26 -17.97
C PRO A 92 19.18 10.28 -16.76
N PHE A 93 18.99 11.20 -15.80
CA PHE A 93 19.83 11.35 -14.62
C PHE A 93 19.17 10.88 -13.32
N VAL A 94 17.90 10.45 -13.37
CA VAL A 94 17.13 10.05 -12.18
C VAL A 94 16.97 8.53 -12.18
N ARG A 95 17.77 7.84 -11.36
CA ARG A 95 17.65 6.38 -11.15
C ARG A 95 16.55 6.09 -10.14
N THR A 96 15.29 6.22 -10.54
CA THR A 96 14.16 5.80 -9.71
C THR A 96 13.67 4.42 -10.14
N THR A 97 13.02 3.69 -9.22
CA THR A 97 12.32 2.44 -9.52
C THR A 97 10.82 2.69 -9.45
N ASN A 98 10.04 2.04 -10.32
CA ASN A 98 8.58 2.05 -10.26
C ASN A 98 8.06 0.96 -9.32
N SER A 99 8.94 0.46 -8.46
CA SER A 99 8.64 -0.60 -7.53
C SER A 99 9.41 -0.40 -6.24
N THR A 100 8.81 -0.80 -5.14
CA THR A 100 9.47 -0.90 -3.83
C THR A 100 9.21 -2.27 -3.23
N THR A 101 10.26 -2.88 -2.65
CA THR A 101 10.15 -4.16 -1.95
C THR A 101 10.06 -3.89 -0.45
N ILE A 102 8.99 -4.38 0.17
CA ILE A 102 8.74 -4.21 1.60
C ILE A 102 8.84 -5.57 2.27
N THR A 103 9.58 -5.62 3.38
CA THR A 103 9.69 -6.82 4.20
C THR A 103 8.72 -6.73 5.37
N VAL A 104 7.90 -7.76 5.52
CA VAL A 104 6.99 -7.96 6.65
C VAL A 104 7.60 -8.99 7.56
N TYR A 105 7.74 -8.65 8.82
CA TYR A 105 8.27 -9.51 9.86
C TYR A 105 7.17 -9.88 10.82
N ARG A 106 7.19 -11.12 11.29
CA ARG A 106 6.39 -11.56 12.43
C ARG A 106 7.29 -11.69 13.65
N ARG A 107 6.85 -11.10 14.75
CA ARG A 107 7.51 -11.18 16.06
C ARG A 107 7.63 -12.65 16.51
N PRO A 108 8.78 -13.10 17.02
CA PRO A 108 8.91 -14.42 17.63
C PRO A 108 8.02 -14.54 18.88
N THR A 109 7.51 -15.74 19.18
CA THR A 109 6.60 -15.90 20.33
C THR A 109 7.27 -15.61 21.67
N SER A 110 8.57 -15.89 21.80
CA SER A 110 9.38 -15.53 22.99
C SER A 110 9.46 -14.03 23.26
N ALA A 111 9.22 -13.18 22.26
CA ALA A 111 9.33 -11.73 22.36
C ALA A 111 7.99 -11.02 22.68
N PHE A 112 6.90 -11.78 22.82
CA PHE A 112 5.65 -11.23 23.35
C PHE A 112 5.85 -11.08 24.86
N LYS A 113 5.81 -9.84 25.36
CA LYS A 113 5.93 -9.59 26.80
C LYS A 113 4.77 -10.32 27.50
N ALA A 114 5.08 -11.03 28.57
CA ALA A 114 4.09 -11.50 29.53
C ALA A 114 3.58 -10.32 30.39
N ASP A 115 3.22 -9.20 29.75
CA ASP A 115 2.58 -8.07 30.42
C ASP A 115 1.10 -8.42 30.63
N GLU A 116 0.57 -8.15 31.83
CA GLU A 116 -0.83 -8.36 32.18
C GLU A 116 -1.80 -7.60 31.25
N ASP A 117 -1.34 -6.51 30.62
CA ASP A 117 -2.09 -5.70 29.65
C ASP A 117 -2.25 -6.36 28.27
N TYR A 118 -1.53 -7.46 28.01
CA TYR A 118 -1.63 -8.24 26.79
C TYR A 118 -1.89 -9.72 27.12
N PRO A 119 -3.11 -10.11 27.54
CA PRO A 119 -3.47 -11.46 27.99
C PRO A 119 -3.48 -12.54 26.87
N TYR A 120 -2.74 -12.30 25.80
CA TYR A 120 -2.86 -12.95 24.50
C TYR A 120 -1.68 -13.85 24.14
N ILE A 121 -0.96 -14.40 25.12
CA ILE A 121 -0.01 -15.52 24.88
C ILE A 121 -0.73 -16.65 24.11
N LYS A 122 -2.02 -16.90 24.40
CA LYS A 122 -2.90 -17.82 23.67
C LYS A 122 -3.03 -17.49 22.16
N ARG A 123 -2.89 -16.24 21.71
CA ARG A 123 -2.94 -15.89 20.27
C ARG A 123 -1.78 -16.47 19.47
N THR A 124 -0.68 -16.82 20.14
CA THR A 124 0.45 -17.46 19.47
C THR A 124 0.25 -18.97 19.28
N GLU A 125 -0.69 -19.57 20.00
CA GLU A 125 -0.94 -21.02 19.96
C GLU A 125 -1.97 -21.41 18.89
N PHE A 126 -2.80 -20.46 18.44
CA PHE A 126 -3.86 -20.72 17.47
C PHE A 126 -3.58 -20.10 16.10
N PRO A 127 -3.98 -20.79 15.01
CA PRO A 127 -3.90 -20.22 13.67
C PRO A 127 -4.83 -19.00 13.55
N ARG A 128 -4.38 -17.97 12.82
CA ARG A 128 -5.10 -16.71 12.69
C ARG A 128 -4.85 -16.05 11.33
N LYS A 129 -5.85 -15.33 10.85
CA LYS A 129 -5.74 -14.46 9.66
C LYS A 129 -5.81 -13.01 10.07
N ASP A 130 -4.75 -12.28 9.79
CA ASP A 130 -4.62 -10.85 9.94
C ASP A 130 -4.55 -10.16 8.57
N ARG A 131 -4.68 -8.84 8.57
CA ARG A 131 -4.72 -8.04 7.35
C ARG A 131 -3.64 -6.98 7.42
N LEU A 132 -2.87 -6.88 6.34
CA LEU A 132 -2.03 -5.74 6.05
C LEU A 132 -2.72 -4.89 5.00
N PHE A 133 -2.88 -3.62 5.31
CA PHE A 133 -3.50 -2.59 4.48
C PHE A 133 -2.42 -1.68 3.95
N ILE A 134 -2.45 -1.43 2.65
CA ILE A 134 -1.59 -0.45 1.99
C ILE A 134 -2.52 0.65 1.48
N TYR A 135 -2.48 1.80 2.13
CA TYR A 135 -3.21 2.99 1.73
C TYR A 135 -2.38 3.74 0.71
N LEU A 136 -3.01 4.18 -0.37
CA LEU A 136 -2.38 4.88 -1.46
C LEU A 136 -2.99 6.27 -1.61
N ALA A 137 -2.13 7.25 -1.88
CA ALA A 137 -2.53 8.62 -2.14
C ALA A 137 -1.68 9.21 -3.29
N PRO A 138 -2.26 10.05 -4.15
CA PRO A 138 -1.51 10.68 -5.22
C PRO A 138 -0.46 11.64 -4.66
N VAL A 139 0.67 11.77 -5.36
CA VAL A 139 1.72 12.75 -5.04
C VAL A 139 1.83 13.74 -6.18
N PHE A 140 1.32 14.95 -5.94
CA PHE A 140 1.33 16.03 -6.94
C PHE A 140 2.70 16.70 -7.09
N HIS A 141 3.55 16.61 -6.06
CA HIS A 141 4.87 17.22 -6.07
C HIS A 141 5.91 16.33 -5.39
N TRP A 142 7.08 16.16 -6.02
CA TRP A 142 8.10 15.22 -5.57
C TRP A 142 8.79 15.59 -4.25
N LYS A 143 8.66 16.84 -3.79
CA LYS A 143 9.14 17.29 -2.47
C LYS A 143 8.12 17.09 -1.35
N THR A 144 6.89 16.70 -1.66
CA THR A 144 5.86 16.48 -0.65
C THR A 144 6.25 15.28 0.21
N GLN A 145 6.29 15.48 1.53
CA GLN A 145 6.54 14.38 2.45
C GLN A 145 5.40 13.34 2.35
N PRO A 146 5.69 12.02 2.29
CA PRO A 146 4.66 11.00 2.11
C PRO A 146 3.52 11.09 3.12
N THR A 147 3.85 11.46 4.36
CA THR A 147 2.90 11.63 5.46
C THR A 147 1.88 12.73 5.19
N SER A 148 2.30 13.82 4.54
CA SER A 148 1.42 14.96 4.20
C SER A 148 0.29 14.56 3.25
N SER A 149 0.53 13.58 2.37
CA SER A 149 -0.51 13.03 1.47
C SER A 149 -1.65 12.34 2.20
N PHE A 150 -1.46 11.96 3.47
CA PHE A 150 -2.48 11.28 4.30
C PHE A 150 -3.13 12.20 5.35
N ASN A 151 -2.67 13.45 5.50
CA ASN A 151 -3.17 14.37 6.52
C ASN A 151 -4.44 15.12 6.10
N HIS A 152 -4.71 15.24 4.80
CA HIS A 152 -5.70 16.18 4.27
C HIS A 152 -6.80 15.55 3.40
N ALA A 153 -6.83 14.22 3.25
CA ALA A 153 -7.89 13.53 2.52
C ALA A 153 -8.08 12.08 2.98
N MET A 154 -9.28 11.54 2.73
CA MET A 154 -9.57 10.11 2.85
C MET A 154 -8.58 9.31 2.00
N PRO A 155 -8.15 8.10 2.42
CA PRO A 155 -7.30 7.26 1.60
C PRO A 155 -8.02 6.90 0.29
N TYR A 156 -7.45 7.34 -0.84
CA TYR A 156 -8.06 7.23 -2.16
C TYR A 156 -8.17 5.78 -2.61
N GLU A 157 -7.10 5.00 -2.44
CA GLU A 157 -7.05 3.59 -2.84
C GLU A 157 -6.46 2.70 -1.76
N LYS A 158 -6.88 1.43 -1.74
CA LYS A 158 -6.50 0.47 -0.68
C LYS A 158 -6.19 -0.91 -1.22
N LEU A 159 -4.93 -1.32 -1.09
CA LEU A 159 -4.51 -2.71 -1.32
C LEU A 159 -4.52 -3.52 -0.02
N ARG A 160 -4.64 -4.84 -0.15
CA ARG A 160 -4.79 -5.77 0.97
C ARG A 160 -3.92 -7.01 0.78
N ILE A 161 -3.19 -7.35 1.84
CA ILE A 161 -2.44 -8.59 1.98
C ILE A 161 -3.01 -9.35 3.18
N CYS A 162 -3.30 -10.64 2.99
CA CYS A 162 -3.62 -11.52 4.09
C CYS A 162 -2.32 -11.99 4.76
N LEU A 163 -2.24 -11.81 6.07
CA LEU A 163 -1.18 -12.37 6.92
C LEU A 163 -1.76 -13.62 7.57
N ASN A 164 -1.35 -14.80 7.12
CA ASN A 164 -1.89 -16.07 7.60
C ASN A 164 -0.92 -16.73 8.55
N TYR A 165 -1.22 -16.70 9.84
CA TYR A 165 -0.47 -17.39 10.86
C TYR A 165 -1.00 -18.82 11.03
N THR A 166 -0.15 -19.82 10.86
CA THR A 166 -0.53 -21.25 10.92
C THR A 166 -0.39 -21.85 12.30
N ALA A 167 0.38 -21.24 13.20
CA ALA A 167 0.80 -21.80 14.50
C ALA A 167 1.51 -23.17 14.41
N GLN A 168 1.95 -23.58 13.22
CA GLN A 168 2.68 -24.84 12.99
C GLN A 168 4.19 -24.60 12.98
N SER A 169 4.97 -25.52 13.55
CA SER A 169 6.44 -25.44 13.63
C SER A 169 7.13 -25.81 12.31
N SER A 170 6.44 -26.48 11.39
CA SER A 170 6.93 -26.87 10.08
C SER A 170 5.93 -26.49 8.98
N HIS A 171 6.42 -26.07 7.82
CA HIS A 171 5.59 -25.75 6.66
C HIS A 171 5.53 -26.94 5.71
N GLU A 172 4.33 -27.50 5.50
CA GLU A 172 3.98 -28.28 4.30
C GLU A 172 3.16 -27.37 3.38
N GLY A 173 3.81 -26.54 2.56
CA GLY A 173 3.11 -25.72 1.57
C GLY A 173 3.84 -24.45 1.13
N PRO A 174 3.34 -23.74 0.09
CA PRO A 174 3.95 -22.51 -0.39
C PRO A 174 3.85 -21.38 0.64
N ASN A 175 4.99 -20.77 0.97
CA ASN A 175 5.12 -19.73 2.00
C ASN A 175 4.44 -18.39 1.64
N PHE A 176 4.15 -18.17 0.35
CA PHE A 176 3.52 -16.96 -0.14
C PHE A 176 2.88 -17.21 -1.51
N SER A 177 1.84 -16.46 -1.85
CA SER A 177 1.20 -16.55 -3.17
C SER A 177 0.46 -15.27 -3.57
N LEU A 178 0.24 -15.12 -4.87
CA LEU A 178 -0.74 -14.18 -5.41
C LEU A 178 -2.03 -14.94 -5.73
N GLN A 179 -3.04 -14.76 -4.89
CA GLN A 179 -4.38 -15.31 -5.10
C GLN A 179 -5.20 -14.33 -5.95
N ARG A 180 -5.16 -14.51 -7.29
CA ARG A 180 -5.81 -13.62 -8.27
C ARG A 180 -7.33 -13.49 -8.07
N GLU A 181 -7.97 -14.51 -7.51
CA GLU A 181 -9.41 -14.56 -7.21
C GLU A 181 -9.84 -13.60 -6.10
N ARG A 182 -8.92 -13.15 -5.25
CA ARG A 182 -9.24 -12.22 -4.16
C ARG A 182 -9.18 -10.78 -4.66
N ASN A 183 -10.06 -9.92 -4.17
CA ASN A 183 -10.04 -8.49 -4.50
C ASN A 183 -8.99 -7.73 -3.68
N GLY A 184 -8.49 -6.61 -4.22
CA GLY A 184 -7.63 -5.66 -3.51
C GLY A 184 -6.13 -5.93 -3.62
N TRP A 185 -5.67 -6.71 -4.60
CA TRP A 185 -4.23 -6.82 -4.94
C TRP A 185 -3.80 -5.87 -6.06
N ASN A 186 -4.75 -5.20 -6.71
CA ASN A 186 -4.53 -4.08 -7.62
C ASN A 186 -5.67 -3.06 -7.47
N THR A 187 -5.46 -1.86 -7.99
CA THR A 187 -6.46 -0.77 -7.99
C THR A 187 -7.34 -0.77 -9.25
N TRP A 188 -6.81 -1.15 -10.42
CA TRP A 188 -7.53 -1.00 -11.70
C TRP A 188 -8.66 -2.02 -11.96
N GLN A 189 -8.73 -3.15 -11.24
CA GLN A 189 -9.88 -4.06 -11.34
C GLN A 189 -11.21 -3.36 -10.99
N ALA A 190 -11.18 -2.36 -10.12
CA ALA A 190 -12.36 -1.55 -9.79
C ALA A 190 -12.77 -0.65 -10.97
N HIS A 191 -11.81 -0.06 -11.68
CA HIS A 191 -12.05 0.79 -12.85
C HIS A 191 -12.69 -0.01 -14.01
N PHE A 192 -12.20 -1.21 -14.30
CA PHE A 192 -12.79 -2.08 -15.34
C PHE A 192 -14.22 -2.54 -15.02
N ARG A 193 -14.61 -2.60 -13.74
CA ARG A 193 -16.00 -2.90 -13.34
C ARG A 193 -16.91 -1.68 -13.47
N LYS A 194 -16.42 -0.47 -13.17
CA LYS A 194 -17.18 0.77 -13.35
C LYS A 194 -17.42 1.09 -14.83
N ALA A 195 -16.47 0.80 -15.72
CA ALA A 195 -16.60 1.06 -17.17
C ALA A 195 -17.51 0.08 -17.93
N ARG A 196 -18.03 -0.97 -17.26
CA ARG A 196 -18.92 -1.98 -17.85
C ARG A 196 -20.39 -1.83 -17.45
N ASN A 197 -20.69 -0.90 -16.54
CA ASN A 197 -22.05 -0.52 -16.15
C ASN A 197 -22.38 0.84 -16.79
#